data_AF-A0A2D4UPS2-F1
#
_entry.id   AF-A0A2D4UPS2-F1
#
_cell.length_a   1.000
_cell.length_b   1.000
_cell.length_c   1.000
_cell.angle_alpha   90.00
_cell.angle_beta   90.00
_cell.angle_gamma   90.00
#
_symmetry.space_group_name_H-M   'P 1'
#
loop_
_entity.id
_entity.type
_entity.pdbx_description
1 polymer ?
#
loop_
_entity_poly.entity_id
_entity_poly.type
_entity_poly.pdbx_seq_one_letter_code
_entity_poly.pdbx_strand_id
1 'polypeptide(L)'
;MSKQNLGDKYPAATQKLDNSVLGFFSAAERILLVIISLLTMLAVALELAHFAESGRIRLADLLLLFIYLEVIGMAYAYYATHSVPVTLPVLIAITGITRLIILQGKEAEPSKLLFEAGAVLLLAIALAILSWASQRTPSLNSTDKPVSDLAKS
;
A
#
# COMPACT_ATOMS: atom_id res chain seq x y z
N MET A 1 33.49 3.44 -41.35
CA MET A 1 32.79 4.66 -40.90
C MET A 1 31.30 4.45 -41.02
N SER A 2 30.57 4.34 -39.92
CA SER A 2 29.15 4.71 -39.83
C SER A 2 28.81 4.84 -38.34
N LYS A 3 28.71 6.08 -37.85
CA LYS A 3 28.19 6.37 -36.51
C LYS A 3 26.71 6.67 -36.68
N GLN A 4 25.87 5.67 -36.37
CA GLN A 4 24.43 5.84 -36.30
C GLN A 4 24.10 6.42 -34.92
N ASN A 5 24.08 7.76 -34.83
CA ASN A 5 23.51 8.48 -33.69
C ASN A 5 21.99 8.36 -33.76
N LEU A 6 21.43 7.36 -33.08
CA LEU A 6 19.99 7.25 -32.82
C LEU A 6 19.72 7.85 -31.44
N GLY A 7 19.65 9.18 -31.38
CA GLY A 7 19.49 9.90 -30.11
C GLY A 7 18.67 11.19 -30.16
N ASP A 8 18.15 11.60 -31.32
CA ASP A 8 17.45 12.89 -31.48
C ASP A 8 16.01 12.71 -31.99
N LYS A 9 15.11 12.24 -31.12
CA LYS A 9 13.67 12.38 -31.37
C LYS A 9 12.83 12.54 -30.11
N TYR A 10 13.25 13.43 -29.22
CA TYR A 10 12.40 13.98 -28.17
C TYR A 10 12.40 15.52 -28.24
N PRO A 11 11.24 16.18 -28.46
CA PRO A 11 11.17 17.63 -28.48
C PRO A 11 11.32 18.21 -27.06
N ALA A 12 12.27 19.13 -26.87
CA ALA A 12 12.62 19.78 -25.60
C ALA A 12 11.52 20.67 -24.96
N ALA A 13 10.33 20.76 -25.58
CA ALA A 13 9.22 21.59 -25.11
C ALA A 13 8.33 20.90 -24.05
N THR A 14 8.35 19.57 -23.96
CA THR A 14 7.54 18.80 -22.99
C THR A 14 8.19 18.75 -21.59
N GLN A 15 9.51 18.91 -21.52
CA GLN A 15 10.33 18.66 -20.33
C GLN A 15 10.11 19.65 -19.15
N LYS A 16 9.60 20.86 -19.41
CA LYS A 16 9.39 21.87 -18.35
C LYS A 16 8.02 21.78 -17.66
N LEU A 17 7.01 21.26 -18.36
CA LEU A 17 5.68 21.08 -17.78
C LEU A 17 5.65 19.82 -16.90
N ASP A 18 6.32 18.76 -17.33
CA ASP A 18 6.37 17.49 -16.60
C ASP A 18 6.96 17.66 -15.19
N ASN A 19 8.06 18.40 -15.03
CA ASN A 19 8.68 18.59 -13.70
C ASN A 19 7.81 19.39 -12.71
N SER A 20 7.04 20.36 -13.19
CA SER A 20 6.16 21.16 -12.32
C SER A 20 4.94 20.36 -11.88
N VAL A 21 4.36 19.60 -12.82
CA VAL A 21 3.21 18.73 -12.57
C VAL A 21 3.60 17.58 -11.62
N LEU A 22 4.71 16.89 -11.89
CA LEU A 22 5.23 15.83 -11.04
C LEU A 22 5.56 16.32 -9.62
N GLY A 23 6.13 17.52 -9.49
CA GLY A 23 6.37 18.15 -8.19
C GLY A 23 5.08 18.44 -7.41
N PHE A 24 4.03 18.92 -8.08
CA PHE A 24 2.72 19.14 -7.46
C PHE A 24 2.07 17.82 -7.01
N PHE A 25 2.12 16.77 -7.82
CA PHE A 25 1.62 15.45 -7.45
C PHE A 25 2.34 14.88 -6.22
N SER A 26 3.68 14.95 -6.18
CA SER A 26 4.45 14.49 -5.03
C SER A 26 4.17 15.28 -3.75
N ALA A 27 3.97 16.60 -3.86
CA ALA A 27 3.59 17.43 -2.73
C ALA A 27 2.18 17.08 -2.23
N ALA A 28 1.22 16.93 -3.14
CA ALA A 28 -0.16 16.56 -2.81
C ALA A 28 -0.24 15.19 -2.12
N GLU A 29 0.52 14.22 -2.62
CA GLU A 29 0.65 12.88 -2.03
C GLU A 29 1.14 12.96 -0.58
N ARG A 30 2.24 13.67 -0.32
CA ARG A 30 2.79 13.83 1.04
C ARG A 30 1.80 14.50 1.99
N ILE A 31 1.11 15.53 1.53
CA ILE A 31 0.07 16.21 2.31
C ILE A 31 -1.06 15.25 2.64
N LEU A 32 -1.52 14.47 1.68
CA LEU A 32 -2.61 13.51 1.88
C LEU A 32 -2.26 12.43 2.91
N LEU A 33 -1.03 11.93 2.90
CA LEU A 33 -0.56 10.96 3.90
C LEU A 33 -0.55 11.53 5.32
N VAL A 34 -0.05 12.76 5.47
CA VAL A 34 -0.02 13.43 6.77
C VAL A 34 -1.43 13.63 7.28
N ILE A 35 -2.36 14.02 6.40
CA ILE A 35 -3.78 14.15 6.74
C ILE A 35 -4.37 12.81 7.19
N ILE A 36 -4.20 11.73 6.41
CA ILE A 36 -4.75 10.41 6.75
C ILE A 36 -4.17 9.90 8.08
N SER A 37 -2.86 10.05 8.28
CA SER A 37 -2.20 9.65 9.53
C SER A 37 -2.72 10.45 10.73
N LEU A 38 -2.85 11.77 10.59
CA LEU A 38 -3.36 12.65 11.65
C LEU A 38 -4.83 12.34 11.97
N LEU A 39 -5.67 12.14 10.96
CA LEU A 39 -7.06 11.76 11.13
C LEU A 39 -7.20 10.41 11.83
N THR A 40 -6.36 9.44 11.47
CA THR A 40 -6.35 8.11 12.12
C THR A 40 -5.95 8.22 13.58
N MET A 41 -4.93 9.03 13.89
CA MET A 41 -4.48 9.27 15.26
C MET A 41 -5.55 9.99 16.10
N LEU A 42 -6.25 10.96 15.51
CA LEU A 42 -7.38 11.64 16.14
C LEU A 42 -8.54 10.67 16.39
N ALA A 43 -8.89 9.81 15.42
CA ALA A 43 -9.92 8.80 15.57
C ALA A 43 -9.61 7.85 16.73
N VAL A 44 -8.37 7.35 16.82
CA VAL A 44 -7.91 6.54 17.97
C VAL A 44 -8.09 7.29 19.29
N ALA A 45 -7.70 8.57 19.36
CA ALA A 45 -7.81 9.35 20.59
C ALA A 45 -9.27 9.54 21.03
N LEU A 46 -10.18 9.82 20.09
CA LEU A 46 -11.61 9.96 20.36
C LEU A 46 -12.22 8.63 20.83
N GLU A 47 -11.85 7.53 20.19
CA GLU A 47 -12.32 6.20 20.53
C GLU A 47 -11.84 5.78 21.93
N LEU A 48 -10.57 6.07 22.27
CA LEU A 48 -10.03 5.84 23.61
C LEU A 48 -10.73 6.71 24.69
N ALA A 49 -11.05 7.96 24.37
CA ALA A 49 -11.83 8.82 25.28
C ALA A 49 -13.24 8.24 25.51
N HIS A 50 -13.88 7.73 24.46
CA HIS A 50 -15.18 7.07 24.56
C HIS A 50 -15.14 5.80 25.44
N PHE A 51 -14.06 5.02 25.38
CA PHE A 51 -13.86 3.86 26.26
C PHE A 51 -13.63 4.26 27.71
N ALA A 52 -12.92 5.36 27.94
CA ALA A 52 -12.70 5.89 29.29
C ALA A 52 -14.02 6.32 29.95
N GLU A 53 -14.97 6.88 29.18
CA GLU A 53 -16.29 7.27 29.68
C GLU A 53 -17.25 6.07 29.86
N SER A 54 -17.24 5.10 28.95
CA SER A 54 -18.15 3.95 28.98
C SER A 54 -17.72 2.82 29.92
N GLY A 55 -16.45 2.79 30.33
CA GLY A 55 -15.90 1.86 31.33
C GLY A 55 -15.88 0.39 30.91
N ARG A 56 -16.18 0.07 29.64
CA ARG A 56 -16.21 -1.29 29.11
C ARG A 56 -15.55 -1.33 27.73
N ILE A 57 -14.46 -2.09 27.62
CA ILE A 57 -13.78 -2.34 26.35
C ILE A 57 -14.23 -3.71 25.84
N ARG A 58 -14.81 -3.76 24.63
CA ARG A 58 -15.18 -5.01 23.96
C ARG A 58 -14.04 -5.49 23.09
N LEU A 59 -14.09 -6.77 22.69
CA LEU A 59 -13.14 -7.30 21.72
C LEU A 59 -13.24 -6.56 20.37
N ALA A 60 -14.45 -6.09 20.02
CA ALA A 60 -14.74 -5.31 18.82
C ALA A 60 -13.87 -4.07 18.69
N ASP A 61 -13.76 -3.39 19.82
CA ASP A 61 -13.12 -2.11 20.00
C ASP A 61 -11.60 -2.25 19.85
N LEU A 62 -11.04 -3.32 20.42
CA LEU A 62 -9.63 -3.68 20.26
C LEU A 62 -9.28 -4.05 18.81
N LEU A 63 -10.16 -4.77 18.11
CA LEU A 63 -9.97 -5.12 16.70
C LEU A 63 -10.04 -3.89 15.79
N LEU A 64 -10.91 -2.93 16.10
CA LEU A 64 -10.98 -1.65 15.41
C LEU A 64 -9.69 -0.84 15.60
N LEU A 65 -9.17 -0.76 16.85
CA LEU A 65 -7.88 -0.14 17.12
C LEU A 65 -6.73 -0.80 16.36
N PHE A 66 -6.76 -2.14 16.21
CA PHE A 66 -5.75 -2.83 15.40
C PHE A 66 -5.83 -2.42 13.92
N ILE A 67 -7.02 -2.24 13.35
CA ILE A 67 -7.17 -1.74 11.97
C ILE A 67 -6.57 -0.33 11.85
N TYR A 68 -6.77 0.55 12.83
CA TYR A 68 -6.14 1.87 12.85
C TYR A 68 -4.61 1.80 12.90
N LEU A 69 -4.05 0.91 13.72
CA LEU A 69 -2.61 0.68 13.75
C LEU A 69 -2.06 0.14 12.42
N GLU A 70 -2.81 -0.74 11.75
CA GLU A 70 -2.44 -1.30 10.45
C GLU A 70 -2.36 -0.20 9.37
N VAL A 71 -3.35 0.70 9.36
CA VAL A 71 -3.38 1.87 8.46
C VAL A 71 -2.23 2.84 8.75
N ILE A 72 -1.95 3.13 10.03
CA ILE A 72 -0.78 3.94 10.43
C ILE A 72 0.52 3.28 9.95
N GLY A 73 0.63 1.95 10.08
CA GLY A 73 1.78 1.17 9.61
C GLY A 73 1.98 1.30 8.10
N MET A 74 0.90 1.28 7.31
CA MET A 74 0.99 1.53 5.86
C MET A 74 1.40 2.97 5.54
N ALA A 75 0.84 3.96 6.25
CA ALA A 75 1.21 5.37 6.04
C ALA A 75 2.70 5.59 6.35
N TYR A 76 3.21 4.97 7.42
CA TYR A 76 4.63 4.97 7.77
C TYR A 76 5.49 4.27 6.70
N ALA A 77 5.11 3.07 6.28
CA ALA A 77 5.83 2.32 5.24
C ALA A 77 5.88 3.12 3.94
N TYR A 78 4.76 3.75 3.56
CA TYR A 78 4.70 4.57 2.38
C TYR A 78 5.58 5.83 2.46
N TYR A 79 5.62 6.47 3.63
CA TYR A 79 6.53 7.57 3.87
C TYR A 79 8.00 7.14 3.71
N ALA A 80 8.35 5.92 4.16
CA ALA A 80 9.71 5.39 4.09
C ALA A 80 10.15 4.97 2.68
N THR A 81 9.28 4.36 1.87
CA THR A 81 9.65 3.83 0.54
C THR A 81 9.08 4.60 -0.67
N HIS A 82 8.31 5.68 -0.47
CA HIS A 82 7.68 6.49 -1.55
C HIS A 82 6.90 5.65 -2.58
N SER A 83 6.43 4.48 -2.18
CA SER A 83 5.68 3.54 -3.01
C SER A 83 4.86 2.67 -2.08
N VAL A 84 3.54 2.59 -2.28
CA VAL A 84 2.68 1.68 -1.50
C VAL A 84 2.72 0.39 -2.30
N PRO A 85 3.32 -0.69 -1.80
CA PRO A 85 3.12 -1.99 -2.42
C PRO A 85 1.61 -2.26 -2.44
N VAL A 86 1.05 -2.53 -3.62
CA VAL A 86 -0.39 -2.80 -3.81
C VAL A 86 -0.87 -3.99 -2.95
N THR A 87 0.06 -4.79 -2.44
CA THR A 87 -0.13 -5.87 -1.45
C THR A 87 -0.65 -5.38 -0.10
N LEU A 88 -0.27 -4.19 0.37
CA LEU A 88 -0.61 -3.74 1.74
C LEU A 88 -2.11 -3.44 1.90
N PRO A 89 -2.78 -2.67 1.00
CA PRO A 89 -4.23 -2.42 1.13
C PRO A 89 -5.08 -3.69 1.02
N VAL A 90 -4.65 -4.67 0.21
CA VAL A 90 -5.36 -5.96 0.08
C VAL A 90 -5.25 -6.77 1.37
N LEU A 91 -4.10 -6.74 2.04
CA LEU A 91 -3.94 -7.35 3.36
C LEU A 91 -4.87 -6.71 4.39
N ILE A 92 -5.02 -5.38 4.40
CA ILE A 92 -5.97 -4.68 5.29
C ILE A 92 -7.42 -5.13 5.05
N ALA A 93 -7.81 -5.32 3.80
CA ALA A 93 -9.15 -5.81 3.50
C ALA A 93 -9.38 -7.22 4.05
N ILE A 94 -8.40 -8.11 3.87
CA ILE A 94 -8.45 -9.48 4.40
C ILE A 94 -8.50 -9.49 5.92
N THR A 95 -7.60 -8.76 6.59
CA THR A 95 -7.53 -8.70 8.05
C THR A 95 -8.78 -8.05 8.63
N GLY A 96 -9.29 -6.98 8.02
CA GLY A 96 -10.53 -6.31 8.41
C GLY A 96 -11.75 -7.22 8.34
N ILE A 97 -11.97 -7.89 7.20
CA ILE A 97 -13.11 -8.83 7.05
C ILE A 97 -12.96 -10.01 8.01
N THR A 98 -11.77 -10.59 8.12
CA THR A 98 -11.53 -11.73 9.03
C THR A 98 -11.80 -11.36 10.49
N ARG A 99 -11.40 -10.15 10.92
CA ARG A 99 -11.69 -9.63 12.26
C ARG A 99 -13.19 -9.44 12.49
N LEU A 100 -13.91 -8.96 11.48
CA LEU A 100 -15.37 -8.82 11.54
C LEU A 100 -16.05 -10.18 11.72
N ILE A 101 -15.64 -11.20 10.96
CA ILE A 101 -16.13 -12.57 11.06
C ILE A 101 -15.90 -13.16 12.46
N ILE A 102 -14.70 -13.02 13.03
CA ILE A 102 -14.39 -13.58 14.35
C ILE A 102 -15.26 -12.96 15.45
N LEU A 103 -15.52 -11.66 15.33
CA LEU A 103 -16.21 -10.89 16.35
C LEU A 103 -17.74 -11.02 16.28
N GLN A 104 -18.29 -11.05 15.06
CA GLN A 104 -19.74 -11.03 14.82
C GLN A 104 -20.27 -12.39 14.35
N GLY A 105 -19.39 -13.35 14.06
CA GLY A 105 -19.76 -14.60 13.40
C GLY A 105 -20.62 -15.56 14.23
N LYS A 106 -20.73 -15.36 15.54
CA LYS A 106 -21.65 -16.14 16.39
C LYS A 106 -23.11 -15.73 16.25
N GLU A 107 -23.36 -14.46 15.93
CA GLU A 107 -24.70 -13.89 15.76
C GLU A 107 -25.09 -13.79 14.28
N ALA A 108 -24.15 -14.08 13.37
CA ALA A 108 -24.36 -14.00 11.93
C ALA A 108 -25.09 -15.24 11.41
N GLU A 109 -26.02 -15.03 10.48
CA GLU A 109 -26.66 -16.13 9.75
C GLU A 109 -25.60 -16.99 9.05
N PRO A 110 -25.73 -18.33 9.08
CA PRO A 110 -24.74 -19.22 8.46
C PRO A 110 -24.46 -18.92 6.97
N SER A 111 -25.45 -18.41 6.25
CA SER A 111 -25.34 -17.97 4.86
C SER A 111 -24.40 -16.76 4.71
N LYS A 112 -24.58 -15.72 5.54
CA LYS A 112 -23.73 -14.52 5.53
C LYS A 112 -22.29 -14.85 5.88
N LEU A 113 -22.10 -15.70 6.89
CA LEU A 113 -20.76 -16.14 7.30
C LEU A 113 -20.02 -16.83 6.15
N LEU A 114 -20.73 -17.63 5.34
CA LEU A 114 -20.17 -18.29 4.16
C LEU A 114 -19.78 -17.28 3.06
N PHE A 115 -20.59 -16.25 2.83
CA PHE A 115 -20.24 -15.18 1.87
C PHE A 115 -19.05 -14.35 2.32
N GLU A 116 -18.96 -14.00 3.61
CA GLU A 116 -17.83 -13.25 4.17
C GLU A 116 -16.53 -14.06 4.09
N ALA A 117 -16.57 -15.34 4.47
CA ALA A 117 -15.44 -16.25 4.32
C ALA A 117 -15.06 -16.44 2.83
N GLY A 118 -16.05 -16.51 1.94
CA GLY A 118 -15.84 -16.54 0.49
C GLY A 118 -15.16 -15.28 -0.05
N ALA A 119 -15.53 -14.10 0.46
CA ALA A 119 -14.89 -12.84 0.09
C ALA A 119 -13.42 -12.81 0.51
N VAL A 120 -13.11 -13.28 1.73
CA VAL A 120 -11.71 -13.43 2.20
C VAL A 120 -10.93 -14.38 1.30
N LEU A 121 -11.51 -15.52 0.92
CA LEU A 121 -10.89 -16.47 0.02
C LEU A 121 -10.57 -15.84 -1.35
N LEU A 122 -11.52 -15.10 -1.93
CA LEU A 122 -11.33 -14.40 -3.21
C LEU A 122 -10.23 -13.35 -3.12
N LEU A 123 -10.20 -12.55 -2.05
CA LEU A 123 -9.14 -11.55 -1.82
C LEU A 123 -7.77 -12.23 -1.64
N ALA A 124 -7.70 -13.35 -0.93
CA ALA A 124 -6.48 -14.11 -0.75
C ALA A 124 -5.95 -14.67 -2.09
N ILE A 125 -6.84 -15.18 -2.95
CA ILE A 125 -6.47 -15.62 -4.31
C ILE A 125 -6.00 -14.45 -5.16
N ALA A 126 -6.71 -13.32 -5.14
CA ALA A 126 -6.29 -12.12 -5.85
C ALA A 126 -4.89 -11.64 -5.41
N LEU A 127 -4.62 -11.67 -4.10
CA LEU A 127 -3.32 -11.35 -3.54
C LEU A 127 -2.24 -12.35 -4.00
N ALA A 128 -2.55 -13.64 -4.03
CA ALA A 128 -1.64 -14.68 -4.52
C ALA A 128 -1.28 -14.49 -6.00
N ILE A 129 -2.27 -14.17 -6.84
CA ILE A 129 -2.05 -13.88 -8.26
C ILE A 129 -1.19 -12.63 -8.44
N LEU A 130 -1.51 -11.55 -7.73
CA LEU A 130 -0.78 -10.28 -7.81
C LEU A 130 0.68 -10.43 -7.36
N SER A 131 0.91 -11.11 -6.24
CA SER A 131 2.26 -11.36 -5.71
C SER A 131 3.06 -12.29 -6.62
N TRP A 132 2.43 -13.29 -7.24
CA TRP A 132 3.08 -14.13 -8.23
C TRP A 132 3.44 -13.36 -9.52
N ALA A 133 2.56 -12.47 -9.98
CA ALA A 133 2.80 -11.62 -11.14
C ALA A 133 3.94 -10.62 -10.88
N SER A 134 3.94 -9.98 -9.70
CA SER A 134 4.98 -9.01 -9.30
C SER A 134 6.38 -9.61 -9.22
N GLN A 135 6.52 -10.89 -8.88
CA GLN A 135 7.81 -11.58 -8.83
C GLN A 135 8.42 -11.87 -10.21
N ARG A 136 7.59 -11.87 -11.28
CA ARG A 136 8.03 -12.17 -12.66
C ARG A 136 8.54 -10.97 -13.45
N THR A 137 8.49 -9.76 -12.91
CA THR A 137 9.08 -8.56 -13.52
C THR A 137 10.30 -8.07 -12.75
N PRO A 138 11.42 -8.82 -12.71
CA PRO A 138 12.70 -8.25 -12.34
C PRO A 138 13.14 -7.33 -13.50
N SER A 139 13.04 -6.02 -13.31
CA SER A 139 13.56 -5.04 -14.26
C SER A 139 15.04 -5.32 -14.55
N LEU A 140 15.34 -5.46 -15.84
CA LEU A 140 16.64 -5.62 -16.48
C LEU A 140 17.71 -4.69 -15.90
N ASN A 141 18.45 -5.12 -14.88
CA ASN A 141 19.58 -4.38 -14.32
C ASN A 141 20.88 -5.19 -14.43
N SER A 142 21.21 -5.60 -15.66
CA SER A 142 22.48 -6.24 -16.00
C SER A 142 23.22 -5.52 -17.14
N THR A 143 22.85 -4.30 -17.50
CA THR A 143 23.45 -3.57 -18.64
C THR A 143 24.59 -2.62 -18.24
N ASP A 144 25.09 -2.67 -17.01
CA ASP A 144 26.26 -1.87 -16.63
C ASP A 144 27.32 -2.70 -15.91
N LYS A 145 27.94 -3.63 -16.65
CA LYS A 145 29.35 -3.94 -16.42
C LYS A 145 30.16 -3.05 -17.36
N PRO A 146 30.81 -1.98 -16.88
CA PRO A 146 31.79 -1.27 -17.69
C PRO A 146 32.87 -2.27 -18.11
N VAL A 147 33.24 -2.20 -19.38
CA VAL A 147 34.24 -3.04 -20.06
C VAL A 147 35.67 -2.69 -19.59
N SER A 148 35.89 -2.55 -18.27
CA SER A 148 37.19 -2.20 -17.68
C SER A 148 38.11 -3.40 -17.46
N ASP A 149 37.63 -4.64 -17.64
CA ASP A 149 38.41 -5.86 -17.42
C ASP A 149 39.13 -6.41 -18.67
N LEU A 150 39.07 -5.72 -19.81
CA LEU A 150 39.85 -6.09 -21.01
C LEU A 150 41.17 -5.30 -21.16
N ALA A 151 41.54 -4.46 -20.19
CA ALA A 151 42.79 -3.67 -20.22
C ALA A 151 43.86 -4.16 -19.22
N LYS A 152 43.61 -5.26 -18.50
CA LYS A 152 44.62 -5.90 -17.63
C LYS A 152 44.50 -7.43 -17.71
N SER A 153 45.01 -8.00 -18.78
CA SER A 153 45.72 -9.28 -18.72
C SER A 153 46.63 -9.45 -19.93
#